data_AF-A0A087U1A3-F1
#
_entry.id   AF-A0A087U1A3-F1
#
_cell.length_a   1.000
_cell.length_b   1.000
_cell.length_c   1.000
_cell.angle_alpha   90.00
_cell.angle_beta   90.00
_cell.angle_gamma   90.00
#
_symmetry.space_group_name_H-M   'P 1'
#
loop_
_entity.id
_entity.type
_entity.pdbx_description
1 polymer ?
#
loop_
_entity_poly.entity_id
_entity_poly.type
_entity_poly.pdbx_seq_one_letter_code
_entity_poly.pdbx_strand_id
1 'polypeptide(L)'
;MSAAAASRDITLFHAMDILHKHNYDITSAISSLVPSGGPVLCRDEMEEWSASEANLFEEALEKYGKDFIDVRQDFLPWKSLKNVIEYYYMWKTTDRYVQQKRVKAVEAESKLKQVYIPNYNNKPGVLNGASAGESPSASGRPCESCYTPTSSQWYAFGPAHLQCRLCQSCWNYFKRFG
;
A
#
# COMPACT_ATOMS: atom_id res chain seq x y z
N MET A 1 19.64 13.16 16.70
CA MET A 1 18.40 12.44 17.10
C MET A 1 17.90 12.85 18.48
N SER A 2 18.76 13.04 19.49
CA SER A 2 18.35 13.32 20.87
C SER A 2 17.49 14.58 21.06
N ALA A 3 17.73 15.66 20.31
CA ALA A 3 16.88 16.86 20.38
C ALA A 3 15.43 16.59 19.91
N ALA A 4 15.27 15.81 18.82
CA ALA A 4 13.94 15.45 18.32
C ALA A 4 13.19 14.52 19.28
N ALA A 5 13.90 13.63 19.98
CA ALA A 5 13.32 12.77 21.02
C ALA A 5 12.83 13.60 22.22
N ALA A 6 13.64 14.54 22.70
CA ALA A 6 13.26 15.44 23.78
C ALA A 6 12.08 16.36 23.44
N SER A 7 11.86 16.65 22.14
CA SER A 7 10.72 17.46 21.68
C SER A 7 9.40 16.71 21.51
N ARG A 8 9.32 15.41 21.87
CA ARG A 8 8.08 14.62 21.77
C ARG A 8 7.05 15.03 22.83
N ASP A 9 5.78 14.75 22.56
CA ASP A 9 4.65 15.20 23.38
C ASP A 9 4.73 14.74 24.83
N ILE A 10 5.33 13.58 25.12
CA ILE A 10 5.50 13.10 26.49
C ILE A 10 6.30 14.09 27.37
N THR A 11 7.35 14.69 26.81
CA THR A 11 8.16 15.71 27.51
C THR A 11 7.37 17.01 27.68
N LEU A 12 6.56 17.38 26.67
CA LEU A 12 5.74 18.59 26.72
C LEU A 12 4.63 18.46 27.77
N PHE A 13 3.91 17.33 27.81
CA PHE A 13 2.91 17.06 28.84
C PHE A 13 3.53 17.06 30.23
N HIS A 14 4.68 16.40 30.39
CA HIS A 14 5.40 16.41 31.66
C HIS A 14 5.79 17.84 32.09
N ALA A 15 6.30 18.66 31.17
CA ALA A 15 6.65 20.05 31.46
C ALA A 15 5.43 20.87 31.90
N MET A 16 4.28 20.69 31.26
CA MET A 16 3.03 21.38 31.64
C MET A 16 2.52 20.92 33.01
N ASP A 17 2.60 19.62 33.32
CA ASP A 17 2.26 19.09 34.63
C ASP A 17 3.16 19.64 35.73
N ILE A 18 4.47 19.77 35.47
CA ILE A 18 5.43 20.34 36.40
C ILE A 18 5.11 21.81 36.68
N LEU A 19 4.83 22.61 35.66
CA LEU A 19 4.40 24.00 35.85
C LEU A 19 3.17 24.09 36.74
N HIS A 20 2.15 23.27 36.46
CA HIS A 20 0.91 23.28 37.24
C HIS A 20 1.13 22.86 38.70
N LYS A 21 1.89 21.78 38.95
CA LYS A 21 2.21 21.27 40.30
C LYS A 21 2.95 22.28 41.17
N HIS A 22 3.72 23.17 40.55
CA HIS A 22 4.47 24.23 41.23
C HIS A 22 3.72 25.57 41.25
N ASN A 23 2.39 25.57 41.08
CA ASN A 23 1.57 26.79 41.04
C ASN A 23 2.08 27.84 40.04
N TYR A 24 2.66 27.38 38.94
CA TYR A 24 3.28 28.21 37.90
C TYR A 24 4.48 29.06 38.37
N ASP A 25 5.11 28.71 39.50
CA ASP A 25 6.42 29.24 39.89
C ASP A 25 7.51 28.60 39.02
N ILE A 26 8.06 29.41 38.10
CA ILE A 26 9.08 28.98 37.13
C ILE A 26 10.37 28.52 37.82
N THR A 27 10.82 29.20 38.88
CA THR A 27 12.09 28.86 39.54
C THR A 27 11.98 27.53 40.28
N SER A 28 10.86 27.32 40.98
CA SER A 28 10.55 26.06 41.65
C SER A 28 10.39 24.91 40.63
N ALA A 29 9.65 25.15 39.55
CA ALA A 29 9.43 24.18 38.47
C ALA A 29 10.75 23.75 37.79
N ILE A 30 11.62 24.70 37.42
CA ILE A 30 12.92 24.38 36.79
C ILE A 30 13.80 23.57 37.74
N SER A 31 13.83 23.91 39.03
CA SER A 31 14.60 23.16 40.02
C SER A 31 14.14 21.71 40.13
N SER A 32 12.84 21.43 39.95
CA SER A 32 12.30 20.07 39.98
C SER A 32 12.69 19.22 38.76
N LEU A 33 13.03 19.85 37.63
CA LEU A 33 13.45 19.14 36.41
C LEU A 33 14.90 18.63 36.50
N VAL A 34 15.69 19.12 37.45
CA VAL A 34 17.10 18.73 37.66
C VAL A 34 17.36 18.40 39.14
N PRO A 35 16.81 17.27 39.64
CA PRO A 35 17.13 16.79 40.98
C PRO A 35 18.62 16.41 41.12
N SER A 36 19.04 16.12 42.35
CA SER A 36 20.45 15.79 42.67
C SER A 36 21.02 14.57 41.94
N GLY A 37 20.16 13.71 41.38
CA GLY A 37 20.55 12.54 40.57
C GLY A 37 20.73 12.83 39.08
N GLY A 38 20.49 14.07 38.63
CA GLY A 38 20.54 14.47 37.23
C GLY A 38 19.16 14.84 36.65
N PRO A 39 19.12 15.27 35.38
CA PRO A 39 17.90 15.73 34.73
C PRO A 39 16.87 14.61 34.54
N VAL A 40 15.59 14.96 34.62
CA VAL A 40 14.48 14.04 34.35
C VAL A 40 14.42 13.71 32.86
N LEU A 41 14.35 12.42 32.52
CA LEU A 41 14.19 11.93 31.14
C LEU A 41 12.77 11.39 30.96
N CYS A 42 12.01 12.00 30.05
CA CYS A 42 10.69 11.53 29.65
C CYS A 42 10.83 10.74 28.34
N ARG A 43 10.60 9.44 28.39
CA ARG A 43 10.67 8.55 27.22
C ARG A 43 9.32 7.87 27.06
N ASP A 44 8.81 7.89 25.83
CA ASP A 44 7.64 7.09 25.49
C ASP A 44 8.06 5.71 24.95
N GLU A 45 7.08 4.86 24.67
CA GLU A 45 7.33 3.51 24.18
C GLU A 45 8.19 3.50 22.91
N MET A 46 8.09 4.52 22.05
CA MET A 46 8.89 4.58 20.83
C MET A 46 10.39 4.68 21.10
N GLU A 47 10.79 5.43 22.15
CA GLU A 47 12.19 5.59 22.55
C GLU A 47 12.66 4.51 23.53
N GLU A 48 11.77 4.01 24.39
CA GLU A 48 12.12 3.06 25.46
C GLU A 48 12.43 1.65 24.94
N TRP A 49 11.93 1.29 23.76
CA TRP A 49 12.10 -0.06 23.22
C TRP A 49 13.52 -0.31 22.73
N SER A 50 14.04 -1.49 23.06
CA SER A 50 15.31 -1.96 22.54
C SER A 50 15.21 -2.34 21.05
N ALA A 51 16.35 -2.36 20.36
CA ALA A 51 16.41 -2.79 18.95
C ALA A 51 15.87 -4.23 18.75
N SER A 52 16.10 -5.12 19.70
CA SER A 52 15.58 -6.49 19.66
C SER A 52 14.07 -6.54 19.84
N GLU A 53 13.49 -5.73 20.73
CA GLU A 53 12.03 -5.66 20.89
C GLU A 53 11.35 -5.07 19.65
N ALA A 54 11.95 -4.04 19.05
CA ALA A 54 11.45 -3.47 17.80
C ALA A 54 11.43 -4.51 16.67
N ASN A 55 12.48 -5.34 16.55
CA ASN A 55 12.54 -6.41 15.57
C ASN A 55 11.48 -7.50 15.85
N LEU A 56 11.34 -7.96 17.09
CA LEU A 56 10.32 -8.93 17.49
C LEU A 56 8.91 -8.44 17.14
N PHE A 57 8.64 -7.14 17.33
CA PHE A 57 7.35 -6.56 16.97
C PHE A 57 7.10 -6.51 15.47
N GLU A 58 8.10 -6.18 14.66
CA GLU A 58 7.98 -6.22 13.21
C GLU A 58 7.69 -7.64 12.70
N GLU A 59 8.41 -8.64 13.22
CA GLU A 59 8.16 -10.06 12.92
C GLU A 59 6.75 -10.50 13.33
N ALA A 60 6.31 -10.11 14.52
CA ALA A 60 4.98 -10.41 15.02
C ALA A 60 3.87 -9.77 14.16
N LEU A 61 4.07 -8.52 13.71
CA LEU A 61 3.14 -7.81 12.83
C LEU A 61 3.05 -8.45 11.45
N GLU A 62 4.14 -8.99 10.93
CA GLU A 62 4.14 -9.72 9.67
C GLU A 62 3.39 -11.06 9.79
N LYS A 63 3.50 -11.73 10.95
CA LYS A 63 2.87 -13.04 11.20
C LYS A 63 1.39 -12.94 11.57
N TYR A 64 1.04 -12.07 12.53
CA TYR A 64 -0.28 -11.97 13.15
C TYR A 64 -1.06 -10.72 12.74
N GLY A 65 -0.44 -9.81 11.99
CA GLY A 65 -1.07 -8.55 11.63
C GLY A 65 -1.29 -7.66 12.86
N LYS A 66 -2.53 -7.22 13.06
CA LYS A 66 -2.90 -6.30 14.15
C LYS A 66 -3.60 -7.01 15.31
N ASP A 67 -3.45 -8.33 15.41
CA ASP A 67 -3.87 -9.05 16.61
C ASP A 67 -2.84 -8.81 17.73
N PHE A 68 -3.03 -7.71 18.46
CA PHE A 68 -2.09 -7.31 19.51
C PHE A 68 -2.10 -8.24 20.72
N ILE A 69 -3.12 -9.09 20.86
CA ILE A 69 -3.16 -10.10 21.93
C ILE A 69 -2.14 -11.18 21.59
N ASP A 70 -2.18 -11.71 20.37
CA ASP A 70 -1.25 -12.75 19.91
C ASP A 70 0.17 -12.22 19.74
N VAL A 71 0.34 -10.99 19.22
CA VAL A 71 1.64 -10.30 19.15
C VAL A 71 2.29 -10.22 20.53
N ARG A 72 1.53 -9.80 21.55
CA ARG A 72 2.04 -9.74 22.92
C ARG A 72 2.33 -11.12 23.46
N GLN A 73 1.39 -12.06 23.34
CA GLN A 73 1.49 -13.37 23.98
C GLN A 73 2.72 -14.16 23.48
N ASP A 74 2.99 -14.12 22.18
CA ASP A 74 4.02 -14.97 21.57
C ASP A 74 5.37 -14.28 21.41
N PHE A 75 5.40 -12.96 21.18
CA PHE A 75 6.65 -12.23 20.88
C PHE A 75 7.09 -11.27 21.99
N LEU A 76 6.16 -10.68 22.74
CA LEU A 76 6.46 -9.65 23.74
C LEU A 76 5.70 -9.87 25.07
N PRO A 77 5.82 -11.06 25.70
CA PRO A 77 4.99 -11.41 26.86
C PRO A 77 5.26 -10.52 28.09
N TRP A 78 6.44 -9.88 28.15
CA TRP A 78 6.82 -8.95 29.21
C TRP A 78 6.29 -7.52 29.02
N LYS A 79 5.79 -7.16 27.82
CA LYS A 79 5.15 -5.87 27.59
C LYS A 79 3.66 -5.95 27.92
N SER A 80 3.09 -4.85 28.39
CA SER A 80 1.64 -4.74 28.57
C SER A 80 0.96 -4.58 27.21
N LEU A 81 -0.30 -5.01 27.08
CA LEU A 81 -1.06 -4.81 25.84
C LEU A 81 -1.17 -3.31 25.50
N LYS A 82 -1.33 -2.45 26.52
CA LYS A 82 -1.36 -0.99 26.34
C LYS A 82 -0.07 -0.48 25.70
N ASN A 83 1.08 -0.92 26.21
CA ASN A 83 2.40 -0.47 25.72
C ASN A 83 2.65 -0.93 24.28
N VAL A 84 2.24 -2.16 23.92
CA VAL A 84 2.33 -2.66 22.54
C VAL A 84 1.47 -1.83 21.58
N ILE A 85 0.25 -1.47 21.99
CA ILE A 85 -0.65 -0.63 21.18
C ILE A 85 -0.09 0.79 21.05
N GLU A 86 0.39 1.38 22.14
CA GLU A 86 1.00 2.71 22.13
C GLU A 86 2.22 2.76 21.20
N TYR A 87 3.13 1.78 21.33
CA TYR A 87 4.26 1.62 20.43
C TYR A 87 3.83 1.51 18.97
N TYR A 88 2.82 0.69 18.64
CA TYR A 88 2.33 0.53 17.28
C TYR A 88 1.94 1.86 16.62
N TYR A 89 1.20 2.71 17.33
CA TYR A 89 0.76 4.00 16.78
C TYR A 89 1.92 4.96 16.58
N MET A 90 2.91 4.96 17.46
CA MET A 90 4.13 5.75 17.28
C MET A 90 4.98 5.20 16.12
N TRP A 91 5.24 3.88 16.10
CA TRP A 91 6.02 3.19 15.08
C TRP A 91 5.49 3.43 13.66
N LYS A 92 4.17 3.50 13.49
CA LYS A 92 3.53 3.83 12.20
C LYS A 92 3.86 5.21 11.63
N THR A 93 4.38 6.11 12.44
CA THR A 93 4.79 7.45 12.00
C THR A 93 6.27 7.51 11.62
N THR A 94 7.03 6.43 11.87
CA THR A 94 8.45 6.38 11.55
C THR A 94 8.70 6.47 10.04
N ASP A 95 9.79 7.14 9.67
CA ASP A 95 10.23 7.21 8.28
C ASP A 95 10.42 5.81 7.69
N ARG A 96 10.99 4.88 8.46
CA ARG A 96 11.17 3.48 8.05
C ARG A 96 9.85 2.85 7.61
N TYR A 97 8.82 2.91 8.46
CA TYR A 97 7.52 2.32 8.13
C TYR A 97 6.87 3.02 6.93
N VAL A 98 6.89 4.36 6.89
CA VAL A 98 6.28 5.14 5.81
C VAL A 98 6.98 4.86 4.48
N GLN A 99 8.30 4.78 4.47
CA GLN A 99 9.09 4.41 3.29
C GLN A 99 8.79 2.99 2.84
N GLN A 100 8.74 2.02 3.76
CA GLN A 100 8.41 0.63 3.42
C GLN A 100 7.01 0.51 2.79
N LYS A 101 6.02 1.24 3.32
CA LYS A 101 4.67 1.34 2.74
C LYS A 101 4.69 1.92 1.32
N ARG A 102 5.47 2.98 1.08
CA ARG A 102 5.63 3.60 -0.26
C ARG A 102 6.28 2.64 -1.25
N VAL A 103 7.37 1.97 -0.84
CA VAL A 103 8.07 0.99 -1.69
C VAL A 103 7.13 -0.17 -2.07
N LYS A 104 6.43 -0.77 -1.10
CA LYS A 104 5.45 -1.85 -1.38
C LYS A 104 4.34 -1.40 -2.34
N ALA A 105 3.90 -0.14 -2.27
CA ALA A 105 2.92 0.41 -3.20
C ALA A 105 3.50 0.56 -4.62
N VAL A 106 4.71 1.09 -4.76
CA VAL A 106 5.41 1.22 -6.05
C VAL A 106 5.67 -0.15 -6.69
N GLU A 107 6.05 -1.15 -5.90
CA GLU A 107 6.22 -2.52 -6.38
C GLU A 107 4.90 -3.14 -6.86
N ALA A 108 3.80 -2.92 -6.14
CA ALA A 108 2.49 -3.37 -6.56
C ALA A 108 2.05 -2.70 -7.87
N GLU A 109 2.26 -1.39 -8.02
CA GLU A 109 2.01 -0.68 -9.28
C GLU A 109 2.88 -1.19 -10.42
N SER A 110 4.15 -1.50 -10.15
CA SER A 110 5.08 -2.03 -11.15
C SER A 110 4.68 -3.44 -11.60
N LYS A 111 4.25 -4.31 -10.69
CA LYS A 111 3.70 -5.64 -11.00
C LYS A 111 2.42 -5.55 -11.84
N LEU A 112 1.55 -4.57 -11.56
CA LEU A 112 0.36 -4.30 -12.38
C LEU A 112 0.72 -3.81 -13.80
N LYS A 113 1.80 -3.02 -13.95
CA LYS A 113 2.29 -2.55 -15.27
C LYS A 113 3.07 -3.62 -16.06
N GLN A 114 3.61 -4.63 -15.37
CA GLN A 114 4.28 -5.79 -16.00
C GLN A 114 3.31 -6.82 -16.58
N VAL A 115 2.00 -6.59 -16.54
CA VAL A 115 1.05 -7.39 -17.31
C VAL A 115 1.41 -7.23 -18.79
N TYR A 116 2.07 -8.24 -19.35
CA TYR A 116 2.45 -8.30 -20.74
C TYR A 116 1.19 -8.15 -21.60
N ILE A 117 1.09 -7.03 -22.30
CA ILE A 117 0.14 -6.84 -23.39
C ILE A 117 0.88 -7.37 -24.64
N PRO A 118 0.48 -8.53 -25.20
CA PRO A 118 1.11 -9.03 -26.41
C PRO A 118 1.07 -7.96 -27.49
N ASN A 119 2.24 -7.69 -28.08
CA ASN A 119 2.37 -6.76 -29.18
C ASN A 119 1.63 -7.35 -30.40
N TYR A 120 0.35 -7.02 -30.55
CA TYR A 120 -0.32 -7.16 -31.82
C TYR A 120 0.32 -6.13 -32.74
N ASN A 121 1.27 -6.61 -33.55
CA ASN A 121 1.81 -5.88 -34.69
C ASN A 121 0.65 -5.56 -35.63
N ASN A 122 -0.03 -4.44 -35.37
CA ASN A 122 -0.98 -3.82 -36.29
C ASN A 122 -0.17 -3.26 -37.47
N LYS A 123 0.33 -4.16 -38.32
CA LYS A 123 0.23 -3.87 -39.74
C LYS A 123 -1.27 -3.79 -40.01
N PRO A 124 -1.81 -2.67 -40.49
CA PRO A 124 -3.15 -2.66 -41.04
C PRO A 124 -3.06 -3.56 -42.28
N GLY A 125 -3.27 -4.85 -42.09
CA GLY A 125 -3.48 -5.82 -43.15
C GLY A 125 -4.81 -5.46 -43.78
N VAL A 126 -4.76 -4.52 -44.72
CA VAL A 126 -5.80 -4.34 -45.72
C VAL A 126 -5.86 -5.67 -46.46
N LEU A 127 -6.75 -6.56 -46.03
CA LEU A 127 -7.16 -7.71 -46.83
C LEU A 127 -8.08 -7.18 -47.93
N ASN A 128 -7.46 -6.58 -48.94
CA ASN A 128 -8.10 -6.40 -50.24
C ASN A 128 -8.26 -7.79 -50.85
N GLY A 129 -9.50 -8.25 -50.92
CA GLY A 129 -9.85 -9.44 -51.68
C GLY A 129 -9.73 -9.14 -53.18
N ALA A 130 -8.76 -9.76 -53.83
CA ALA A 130 -8.88 -10.19 -55.22
C ALA A 130 -8.04 -11.46 -55.43
N SER A 131 -8.69 -12.45 -56.04
CA SER A 131 -8.18 -13.72 -56.60
C SER A 131 -7.72 -14.85 -55.66
N ALA A 132 -8.60 -15.85 -55.60
CA ALA A 132 -8.35 -17.29 -55.76
C ALA A 132 -7.35 -17.99 -54.85
N GLY A 133 -7.87 -18.86 -53.96
CA GLY A 133 -7.10 -19.91 -53.29
C GLY A 133 -7.68 -20.30 -51.94
N GLU A 134 -8.52 -21.34 -51.96
CA GLU A 134 -8.85 -22.30 -50.89
C GLU A 134 -9.04 -21.81 -49.44
N SER A 135 -10.28 -21.97 -48.98
CA SER A 135 -10.74 -21.90 -47.59
C SER A 135 -9.91 -22.75 -46.61
N PRO A 136 -9.88 -22.31 -45.34
CA PRO A 136 -10.38 -23.18 -44.28
C PRO A 136 -11.55 -22.51 -43.56
N SER A 137 -12.68 -23.22 -43.48
CA SER A 137 -13.89 -22.86 -42.75
C SER A 137 -13.64 -22.18 -41.39
N ALA A 138 -13.93 -20.87 -41.30
CA ALA A 138 -14.22 -20.20 -40.04
C ALA A 138 -15.75 -20.14 -39.85
N SER A 139 -16.31 -21.28 -39.48
CA SER A 139 -17.73 -21.52 -39.26
C SER A 139 -18.27 -20.65 -38.11
N GLY A 140 -19.21 -19.74 -38.42
CA GLY A 140 -20.45 -19.61 -37.63
C GLY A 140 -20.52 -18.75 -36.37
N ARG A 141 -19.46 -18.09 -35.86
CA ARG A 141 -19.61 -17.30 -34.62
C ARG A 141 -20.30 -15.95 -34.85
N PRO A 142 -21.41 -15.61 -34.18
CA PRO A 142 -22.04 -14.30 -34.36
C PRO A 142 -21.18 -13.17 -33.75
N CYS A 143 -21.56 -11.92 -33.99
CA CYS A 143 -20.91 -10.76 -33.36
C CYS A 143 -20.96 -10.86 -31.83
N GLU A 144 -19.86 -10.61 -31.12
CA GLU A 144 -19.81 -10.71 -29.65
C GLU A 144 -20.71 -9.67 -28.94
N SER A 145 -20.99 -8.54 -29.60
CA SER A 145 -21.75 -7.45 -29.00
C SER A 145 -23.25 -7.48 -29.36
N CYS A 146 -23.60 -7.82 -30.60
CA CYS A 146 -24.99 -7.78 -31.07
C CYS A 146 -25.52 -9.11 -31.59
N TYR A 147 -24.71 -10.18 -31.52
CA TYR A 147 -25.05 -11.53 -31.95
C TYR A 147 -25.53 -11.68 -33.41
N THR A 148 -25.32 -10.67 -34.25
CA THR A 148 -25.64 -10.80 -35.68
C THR A 148 -24.78 -11.89 -36.32
N PRO A 149 -25.35 -12.79 -37.12
CA PRO A 149 -24.59 -13.77 -37.90
C PRO A 149 -24.07 -13.18 -39.23
N THR A 150 -24.52 -11.97 -39.60
CA THR A 150 -24.19 -11.33 -40.87
C THR A 150 -23.54 -9.96 -40.65
N SER A 151 -22.52 -9.67 -41.46
CA SER A 151 -21.91 -8.35 -41.52
C SER A 151 -21.23 -8.14 -42.87
N SER A 152 -21.19 -6.89 -43.34
CA SER A 152 -20.40 -6.51 -44.52
C SER A 152 -18.90 -6.68 -44.29
N GLN A 153 -18.46 -6.56 -43.03
CA GLN A 153 -17.06 -6.72 -42.64
C GLN A 153 -16.96 -7.17 -41.18
N TRP A 154 -15.99 -8.03 -40.89
CA TRP A 154 -15.73 -8.57 -39.55
C TRP A 154 -14.40 -8.07 -39.01
N TYR A 155 -14.35 -7.76 -37.71
CA TYR A 155 -13.15 -7.30 -37.01
C TYR A 155 -12.84 -8.24 -35.86
N ALA A 156 -11.58 -8.64 -35.72
CA ALA A 156 -11.12 -9.37 -34.55
C ALA A 156 -11.17 -8.48 -33.30
N PHE A 157 -11.62 -9.02 -32.18
CA PHE A 157 -11.72 -8.31 -30.90
C PHE A 157 -11.16 -9.20 -29.79
N GLY A 158 -10.21 -8.71 -29.00
CA GLY A 158 -9.61 -9.48 -27.91
C GLY A 158 -8.53 -10.49 -28.34
N PRO A 159 -8.13 -11.41 -27.43
CA PRO A 159 -7.04 -12.36 -27.65
C PRO A 159 -7.23 -13.31 -28.83
N ALA A 160 -6.18 -13.55 -29.62
CA ALA A 160 -6.22 -14.42 -30.79
C ALA A 160 -6.72 -15.86 -30.51
N HIS A 161 -6.50 -16.37 -29.30
CA HIS A 161 -6.96 -17.71 -28.90
C HIS A 161 -8.48 -17.79 -28.65
N LEU A 162 -9.16 -16.67 -28.39
CA LEU A 162 -10.61 -16.63 -28.17
C LEU A 162 -11.39 -16.42 -29.47
N GLN A 163 -10.73 -15.92 -30.51
CA GLN A 163 -11.31 -15.66 -31.83
C GLN A 163 -12.62 -14.85 -31.77
N CYS A 164 -12.76 -13.93 -30.80
CA CYS A 164 -13.94 -13.08 -30.71
C CYS A 164 -13.93 -12.06 -31.86
N ARG A 165 -15.13 -11.72 -32.35
CA ARG A 165 -15.28 -10.82 -33.49
C ARG A 165 -16.46 -9.88 -33.34
N LEU A 166 -16.31 -8.67 -33.88
CA LEU A 166 -17.35 -7.66 -33.95
C LEU A 166 -17.76 -7.42 -35.40
N CYS A 167 -19.05 -7.18 -35.61
CA CYS A 167 -19.57 -6.72 -36.90
C CYS A 167 -19.19 -5.24 -37.13
N GLN A 168 -19.28 -4.78 -38.38
CA GLN A 168 -18.98 -3.40 -38.78
C GLN A 168 -19.63 -2.33 -37.89
N SER A 169 -20.91 -2.50 -37.51
CA SER A 169 -21.62 -1.52 -36.68
C SER A 169 -21.10 -1.48 -35.25
N CYS A 170 -20.93 -2.64 -34.59
CA CYS A 170 -20.37 -2.74 -33.24
C CYS A 170 -18.93 -2.25 -33.17
N TRP A 171 -18.12 -2.52 -34.21
CA TRP A 171 -16.75 -2.01 -34.29
C TRP A 171 -16.71 -0.47 -34.35
N ASN A 172 -17.58 0.14 -35.16
CA ASN A 172 -17.65 1.60 -35.25
C ASN A 172 -18.21 2.25 -34.00
N TYR A 173 -19.16 1.60 -33.31
CA TYR A 173 -19.65 2.05 -32.02
C TYR A 173 -18.54 2.02 -30.96
N PHE A 174 -17.82 0.89 -30.84
CA PHE A 174 -16.70 0.74 -29.92
C PHE A 174 -15.61 1.80 -30.16
N LYS A 175 -15.21 2.05 -31.42
CA LYS A 175 -14.23 3.11 -31.73
C LYS A 175 -14.64 4.52 -31.27
N ARG A 176 -15.93 4.78 -31.06
CA ARG A 176 -16.44 6.10 -30.66
C ARG A 176 -16.66 6.24 -29.15
N PHE A 177 -16.96 5.14 -28.45
CA PHE A 177 -17.44 5.19 -27.06
C PHE A 177 -16.80 4.16 -26.12
N GLY A 178 -15.95 3.28 -26.64
CA GLY A 178 -15.24 2.24 -25.89
C GLY A 178 -13.89 2.68 -25.37
#